data_AF-A0A842LYI1-F1
#
_entry.id   AF-A0A842LYI1-F1
#
_cell.length_a   1.000
_cell.length_b   1.000
_cell.length_c   1.000
_cell.angle_alpha   90.00
_cell.angle_beta   90.00
_cell.angle_gamma   90.00
#
_symmetry.space_group_name_H-M   'P 1'
#
loop_
_entity.id
_entity.type
_entity.pdbx_description
1 polymer ?
#
loop_
_entity_poly.entity_id
_entity_poly.type
_entity_poly.pdbx_seq_one_letter_code
_entity_poly.pdbx_strand_id
1 'polypeptide(L)'
;MSFTEGLAKKYKNVFSLPSRNYLLLGFIIFGILVGFIAYGIIGNAKELFGIVDGFFALSIASILSAFLIRANIREGFLTFKRVFGLTFFELFILGLTLIIGAGISKAFNDTLAIEKIYFISCGALTALSTIVIGSMTPLKIPRLFVVGISQPFLIILFHSSTLYVFGFLHGLNIQLFLVIFLFMSLFSFLGALWYIISIEKVGKETLGYGTFTLFRAFLEALMLDKTGLLEKILKILAVVDKTEVMIFDFKGNTIRGKVVAPFVHPGPFREFGSSKLPTKLALKLKENGINPLIFHTPTTHEKDLILSKECDLIIQSVLSLSSSDRGDGVTRSVIKKKGSVTLTCQILDGVPLVVITRSPIPTEDLPEHINEICRKKMAEMGFSDGVIVDAHNVMDETYKEFEKKDEEDLLEVLQECMEELKKESVSTPLVGFSNSKIEGYSLSEGFGDAGIMVMVIEVKGQKTVYVVFDGNNMVVGLRDKLIEALKKEGYPNSEIATTDTHVVVARKAREGYSPIGKRVDWNLIMREVIELVKKADSEKEECNVKFSKISLEGLHFLGDRGIEKLWFLADKSIRKAKQRAVILLLVLFIIGALAYFFT
;
A
#
# COMPACT_ATOMS: atom_id res chain seq x y z
N MET A 1 -11.20 -10.27 5.40
CA MET A 1 -9.85 -9.67 5.25
C MET A 1 -9.87 -8.85 3.99
N SER A 2 -9.92 -7.53 4.15
CA SER A 2 -9.90 -6.59 3.04
C SER A 2 -8.61 -6.72 2.21
N PHE A 3 -8.65 -6.26 0.96
CA PHE A 3 -7.47 -6.29 0.08
C PHE A 3 -6.28 -5.56 0.71
N THR A 4 -6.57 -4.51 1.48
CA THR A 4 -5.63 -3.60 2.14
C THR A 4 -4.96 -4.27 3.35
N GLU A 5 -5.70 -5.02 4.15
CA GLU A 5 -5.17 -5.87 5.22
C GLU A 5 -4.33 -7.03 4.67
N GLY A 6 -4.82 -7.70 3.62
CA GLY A 6 -4.08 -8.76 2.93
C GLY A 6 -2.74 -8.23 2.39
N LEU A 7 -2.75 -7.01 1.85
CA LEU A 7 -1.55 -6.32 1.41
C LEU A 7 -0.66 -5.94 2.59
N ALA A 8 -1.19 -5.36 3.66
CA ALA A 8 -0.44 -4.96 4.86
C ALA A 8 0.23 -6.16 5.54
N LYS A 9 -0.45 -7.30 5.63
CA LYS A 9 0.10 -8.56 6.17
C LYS A 9 1.24 -9.09 5.30
N LYS A 10 1.13 -8.99 3.98
CA LYS A 10 2.23 -9.32 3.05
C LYS A 10 3.36 -8.28 3.12
N TYR A 11 3.05 -7.02 3.41
CA TYR A 11 4.03 -5.95 3.59
C TYR A 11 4.96 -6.20 4.79
N LYS A 12 4.46 -6.88 5.83
CA LYS A 12 5.30 -7.35 6.96
C LYS A 12 6.45 -8.26 6.50
N ASN A 13 6.24 -9.00 5.40
CA ASN A 13 7.19 -9.95 4.83
C ASN A 13 8.13 -9.33 3.78
N VAL A 14 7.97 -8.04 3.47
CA VAL A 14 8.89 -7.33 2.57
C VAL A 14 10.20 -7.09 3.31
N PHE A 15 11.25 -7.81 2.94
CA PHE A 15 12.57 -7.67 3.54
C PHE A 15 13.21 -6.33 3.18
N SER A 16 13.75 -5.63 4.17
CA SER A 16 14.59 -4.46 3.96
C SER A 16 16.02 -4.87 3.68
N LEU A 17 16.59 -4.45 2.55
CA LEU A 17 18.01 -4.67 2.25
C LEU A 17 18.90 -3.87 3.23
N PRO A 18 20.10 -4.38 3.60
CA PRO A 18 21.10 -3.64 4.38
C PRO A 18 21.52 -2.32 3.71
N SER A 19 22.15 -1.41 4.46
CA SER A 19 22.69 -0.18 3.90
C SER A 19 23.78 -0.49 2.85
N ARG A 20 24.05 0.47 1.94
CA ARG A 20 25.05 0.29 0.87
C ARG A 20 26.41 -0.14 1.41
N ASN A 21 26.85 0.43 2.53
CA ASN A 21 28.16 0.14 3.11
C ASN A 21 28.23 -1.30 3.64
N TYR A 22 27.16 -1.78 4.29
CA TYR A 22 27.07 -3.18 4.73
C TYR A 22 27.02 -4.15 3.55
N LEU A 23 26.33 -3.80 2.46
CA LEU A 23 26.32 -4.61 1.25
C LEU A 23 27.73 -4.70 0.63
N LEU A 24 28.43 -3.57 0.48
CA LEU A 24 29.80 -3.54 -0.07
C LEU A 24 30.77 -4.38 0.77
N LEU A 25 30.72 -4.24 2.09
CA LEU A 25 31.53 -5.06 3.00
C LEU A 25 31.16 -6.55 2.88
N GLY A 26 29.86 -6.84 2.77
CA GLY A 26 29.33 -8.18 2.53
C GLY A 26 29.90 -8.82 1.27
N PHE A 27 29.95 -8.11 0.14
CA PHE A 27 30.56 -8.62 -1.10
C PHE A 27 32.01 -9.05 -0.88
N ILE A 28 32.82 -8.19 -0.24
CA ILE A 28 34.25 -8.43 -0.03
C ILE A 28 34.47 -9.63 0.90
N ILE A 29 33.83 -9.62 2.07
CA ILE A 29 33.99 -10.70 3.06
C ILE A 29 33.49 -12.03 2.47
N PHE A 30 32.31 -12.03 1.85
CA PHE A 30 31.72 -13.25 1.33
C PHE A 30 32.52 -13.82 0.15
N GLY A 31 32.94 -12.99 -0.81
CA GLY A 31 33.73 -13.43 -1.95
C GLY A 31 35.07 -14.05 -1.53
N ILE A 32 35.82 -13.38 -0.65
CA ILE A 32 37.08 -13.91 -0.10
C ILE A 32 36.84 -15.22 0.65
N LEU A 33 35.82 -15.29 1.50
CA LEU A 33 35.52 -16.47 2.30
C LEU A 33 35.16 -17.66 1.42
N VAL A 34 34.29 -17.47 0.42
CA VAL A 34 33.91 -18.51 -0.54
C VAL A 34 35.13 -18.99 -1.31
N GLY A 35 35.93 -18.07 -1.85
CA GLY A 35 37.14 -18.42 -2.59
C GLY A 35 38.15 -19.19 -1.75
N PHE A 36 38.39 -18.76 -0.52
CA PHE A 36 39.25 -19.46 0.44
C PHE A 36 38.73 -20.88 0.74
N ILE A 37 37.44 -21.03 1.06
CA ILE A 37 36.86 -22.34 1.39
C ILE A 37 36.87 -23.27 0.17
N ALA A 38 36.41 -22.79 -0.99
CA ALA A 38 36.29 -23.63 -2.19
C ALA A 38 37.66 -24.16 -2.65
N TYR A 39 38.68 -23.30 -2.74
CA TYR A 39 40.02 -23.74 -3.15
C TYR A 39 40.81 -24.40 -2.01
N GLY A 40 40.50 -24.13 -0.75
CA GLY A 40 41.06 -24.84 0.41
C GLY A 40 40.58 -26.30 0.52
N ILE A 41 39.32 -26.59 0.14
CA ILE A 41 38.79 -27.96 0.14
C ILE A 41 39.57 -28.88 -0.82
N ILE A 42 39.96 -28.35 -1.99
CA ILE A 42 40.70 -29.07 -3.04
C ILE A 42 42.11 -29.45 -2.56
N GLY A 43 42.70 -28.68 -1.64
CA GLY A 43 44.09 -28.82 -1.23
C GLY A 43 45.08 -28.39 -2.34
N ASN A 44 46.38 -28.57 -2.10
CA ASN A 44 47.50 -28.18 -2.97
C ASN A 44 47.95 -26.71 -2.89
N ALA A 45 47.87 -26.06 -1.73
CA ALA A 45 48.36 -24.69 -1.51
C ALA A 45 47.69 -23.62 -2.42
N LYS A 46 46.46 -23.88 -2.88
CA LYS A 46 45.67 -22.98 -3.76
C LYS A 46 44.82 -21.95 -2.99
N GLU A 47 44.95 -21.87 -1.67
CA GLU A 47 44.19 -20.95 -0.83
C GLU A 47 44.46 -19.49 -1.19
N LEU A 48 45.73 -19.15 -1.51
CA LEU A 48 46.09 -17.81 -1.95
C LEU A 48 45.40 -17.45 -3.28
N PHE A 49 45.36 -18.39 -4.23
CA PHE A 49 44.61 -18.20 -5.47
C PHE A 49 43.12 -17.98 -5.18
N GLY A 50 42.52 -18.82 -4.34
CA GLY A 50 41.11 -18.69 -3.96
C GLY A 50 40.78 -17.37 -3.29
N ILE A 51 41.66 -16.84 -2.42
CA ILE A 51 41.48 -15.51 -1.80
C ILE A 51 41.53 -14.41 -2.86
N VAL A 52 42.51 -14.45 -3.77
CA VAL A 52 42.67 -13.43 -4.82
C VAL A 52 41.51 -13.48 -5.80
N ASP A 53 41.11 -14.67 -6.25
CA ASP A 53 39.96 -14.87 -7.13
C ASP A 53 38.65 -14.46 -6.45
N GLY A 54 38.48 -14.84 -5.18
CA GLY A 54 37.34 -14.44 -4.36
C GLY A 54 37.23 -12.91 -4.22
N PHE A 55 38.34 -12.20 -4.07
CA PHE A 55 38.33 -10.75 -4.04
C PHE A 55 38.01 -10.15 -5.42
N PHE A 56 38.73 -10.53 -6.47
CA PHE A 56 38.63 -9.90 -7.78
C PHE A 56 37.41 -10.39 -8.59
N ALA A 57 37.29 -11.70 -8.78
CA ALA A 57 36.24 -12.29 -9.59
C ALA A 57 34.90 -12.33 -8.87
N LEU A 58 34.84 -12.69 -7.60
CA LEU A 58 33.56 -12.78 -6.89
C LEU A 58 33.10 -11.42 -6.34
N SER A 59 33.96 -10.66 -5.64
CA SER A 59 33.56 -9.39 -5.02
C SER A 59 33.58 -8.22 -6.00
N ILE A 60 34.73 -7.87 -6.57
CA ILE A 60 34.87 -6.65 -7.40
C ILE A 60 34.03 -6.76 -8.68
N ALA A 61 34.05 -7.89 -9.38
CA ALA A 61 33.26 -8.07 -10.59
C ALA A 61 31.74 -7.93 -10.34
N SER A 62 31.23 -8.47 -9.22
CA SER A 62 29.83 -8.33 -8.82
C SER A 62 29.45 -6.90 -8.41
N ILE A 63 30.37 -6.14 -7.83
CA ILE A 63 30.15 -4.71 -7.55
C ILE A 63 30.09 -3.93 -8.86
N LEU A 64 31.03 -4.16 -9.78
CA LEU A 64 31.08 -3.49 -11.08
C LEU A 64 29.85 -3.81 -11.94
N SER A 65 29.36 -5.05 -11.92
CA SER A 65 28.16 -5.44 -12.64
C SER A 65 26.93 -4.68 -12.16
N ALA A 66 26.80 -4.41 -10.85
CA ALA A 66 25.72 -3.61 -10.31
C ALA A 66 25.69 -2.18 -10.89
N PHE A 67 26.87 -1.57 -11.10
CA PHE A 67 26.98 -0.28 -11.79
C PHE A 67 26.58 -0.38 -13.27
N LEU A 68 27.02 -1.42 -13.98
CA LEU A 68 26.66 -1.62 -15.39
C LEU A 68 25.16 -1.84 -15.60
N ILE A 69 24.53 -2.66 -14.75
CA ILE A 69 23.07 -2.88 -14.77
C ILE A 69 22.37 -1.54 -14.55
N ARG A 70 22.81 -0.75 -13.57
CA ARG A 70 22.18 0.54 -13.25
C ARG A 70 22.40 1.62 -14.31
N ALA A 71 23.50 1.58 -15.05
CA ALA A 71 23.73 2.46 -16.20
C ALA A 71 22.73 2.21 -17.33
N ASN A 72 22.28 0.95 -17.49
CA ASN A 72 21.30 0.53 -18.48
C ASN A 72 19.83 0.69 -18.02
N ILE A 73 19.59 0.76 -16.71
CA ILE A 73 18.26 0.89 -16.10
C ILE A 73 18.22 2.20 -15.33
N ARG A 74 17.82 3.29 -16.00
CA ARG A 74 17.89 4.63 -15.41
C ARG A 74 16.76 4.96 -14.44
N GLU A 75 15.59 4.39 -14.67
CA GLU A 75 14.35 4.72 -13.97
C GLU A 75 13.59 3.47 -13.53
N GLY A 76 12.68 3.63 -12.57
CA GLY A 76 11.77 2.57 -12.11
C GLY A 76 12.15 1.95 -10.77
N PHE A 77 11.62 0.76 -10.52
CA PHE A 77 11.70 0.08 -9.23
C PHE A 77 13.14 -0.33 -8.83
N LEU A 78 14.03 -0.63 -9.79
CA LEU A 78 15.39 -1.13 -9.51
C LEU A 78 16.36 0.02 -9.14
N THR A 79 16.34 0.44 -7.88
CA THR A 79 17.32 1.37 -7.32
C THR A 79 18.71 0.72 -7.19
N PHE A 80 19.78 1.52 -7.05
CA PHE A 80 21.13 1.00 -6.79
C PHE A 80 21.14 -0.04 -5.66
N LYS A 81 20.49 0.28 -4.53
CA LYS A 81 20.39 -0.61 -3.37
C LYS A 81 19.79 -1.97 -3.74
N ARG A 82 18.74 -1.99 -4.58
CA ARG A 82 18.06 -3.22 -5.02
C ARG A 82 18.90 -4.01 -6.02
N VAL A 83 19.62 -3.33 -6.92
CA VAL A 83 20.55 -3.99 -7.86
C VAL A 83 21.75 -4.59 -7.12
N PHE A 84 22.31 -3.89 -6.13
CA PHE A 84 23.33 -4.46 -5.22
C PHE A 84 22.79 -5.67 -4.46
N GLY A 85 21.54 -5.63 -3.99
CA GLY A 85 20.90 -6.79 -3.37
C GLY A 85 20.75 -7.99 -4.30
N LEU A 86 20.34 -7.75 -5.55
CA LEU A 86 20.22 -8.81 -6.57
C LEU A 86 21.57 -9.44 -6.89
N THR A 87 22.58 -8.62 -7.20
CA THR A 87 23.92 -9.10 -7.55
C THR A 87 24.60 -9.81 -6.38
N PHE A 88 24.32 -9.40 -5.14
CA PHE A 88 24.78 -10.11 -3.94
C PHE A 88 24.10 -11.48 -3.78
N PHE A 89 22.79 -11.56 -4.06
CA PHE A 89 22.06 -12.82 -4.01
C PHE A 89 22.53 -13.81 -5.10
N GLU A 90 22.83 -13.31 -6.30
CA GLU A 90 23.45 -14.11 -7.37
C GLU A 90 24.83 -14.62 -6.96
N LEU A 91 25.65 -13.76 -6.34
CA LEU A 91 26.94 -14.15 -5.77
C LEU A 91 26.78 -15.22 -4.69
N PHE A 92 25.78 -15.11 -3.82
CA PHE A 92 25.50 -16.11 -2.80
C PHE A 92 25.19 -17.48 -3.40
N ILE A 93 24.35 -17.53 -4.45
CA ILE A 93 24.04 -18.76 -5.17
C ILE A 93 25.31 -19.34 -5.81
N LEU A 94 26.12 -18.51 -6.46
CA LEU A 94 27.39 -18.95 -7.04
C LEU A 94 28.32 -19.53 -5.99
N GLY A 95 28.44 -18.88 -4.82
CA GLY A 95 29.31 -19.38 -3.76
C GLY A 95 28.91 -20.77 -3.26
N LEU A 96 27.61 -21.04 -3.16
CA LEU A 96 27.12 -22.38 -2.83
C LEU A 96 27.48 -23.40 -3.91
N THR A 97 27.32 -23.08 -5.20
CA THR A 97 27.67 -24.02 -6.27
C THR A 97 29.17 -24.26 -6.36
N LEU A 98 30.01 -23.26 -6.09
CA LEU A 98 31.46 -23.41 -6.03
C LEU A 98 31.90 -24.31 -4.87
N ILE A 99 31.31 -24.18 -3.68
CA ILE A 99 31.58 -25.07 -2.55
C ILE A 99 31.17 -26.51 -2.87
N ILE A 100 30.01 -26.71 -3.51
CA ILE A 100 29.58 -28.02 -4.00
C ILE A 100 30.59 -28.57 -5.01
N GLY A 101 31.05 -27.73 -5.94
CA GLY A 101 32.03 -28.14 -6.95
C GLY A 101 33.39 -28.51 -6.37
N ALA A 102 33.84 -27.81 -5.33
CA ALA A 102 35.02 -28.19 -4.57
C ALA A 102 34.84 -29.55 -3.87
N GLY A 103 33.66 -29.80 -3.31
CA GLY A 103 33.31 -31.10 -2.73
C GLY A 103 33.33 -32.24 -3.75
N ILE A 104 32.77 -32.02 -4.94
CA ILE A 104 32.80 -32.98 -6.06
C ILE A 104 34.25 -33.23 -6.50
N SER A 105 35.04 -32.16 -6.65
CA SER A 105 36.45 -32.25 -7.01
C SER A 105 37.21 -33.18 -6.06
N LYS A 106 37.01 -33.01 -4.75
CA LYS A 106 37.62 -33.84 -3.72
C LYS A 106 37.09 -35.26 -3.66
N ALA A 107 35.78 -35.46 -3.81
CA ALA A 107 35.14 -36.77 -3.69
C ALA A 107 35.50 -37.70 -4.86
N PHE A 108 35.65 -37.15 -6.07
CA PHE A 108 35.90 -37.91 -7.30
C PHE A 108 37.33 -37.75 -7.85
N ASN A 109 38.21 -37.02 -7.15
CA ASN A 109 39.56 -36.66 -7.61
C ASN A 109 39.58 -35.98 -9.00
N ASP A 110 38.51 -35.28 -9.36
CA ASP A 110 38.41 -34.50 -10.60
C ASP A 110 38.95 -33.08 -10.35
N THR A 111 40.20 -32.83 -10.74
CA THR A 111 40.88 -31.54 -10.52
C THR A 111 40.29 -30.39 -11.34
N LEU A 112 39.45 -30.69 -12.34
CA LEU A 112 38.79 -29.70 -13.19
C LEU A 112 37.34 -29.41 -12.77
N ALA A 113 36.78 -30.18 -11.83
CA ALA A 113 35.38 -30.08 -11.42
C ALA A 113 34.99 -28.68 -10.96
N ILE A 114 35.83 -28.01 -10.18
CA ILE A 114 35.55 -26.65 -9.71
C ILE A 114 35.43 -25.67 -10.88
N GLU A 115 36.35 -25.75 -11.84
CA GLU A 115 36.40 -24.87 -13.02
C GLU A 115 35.20 -25.12 -13.93
N LYS A 116 34.87 -26.39 -14.21
CA LYS A 116 33.66 -26.75 -14.96
C LYS A 116 32.41 -26.15 -14.31
N ILE A 117 32.26 -26.36 -13.00
CA ILE A 117 31.11 -25.86 -12.24
C ILE A 117 31.10 -24.34 -12.18
N TYR A 118 32.26 -23.69 -12.12
CA TYR A 118 32.38 -22.23 -12.14
C TYR A 118 31.77 -21.66 -13.44
N PHE A 119 32.23 -22.11 -14.61
CA PHE A 119 31.76 -21.62 -15.91
C PHE A 119 30.30 -21.98 -16.18
N ILE A 120 29.87 -23.20 -15.83
CA ILE A 120 28.47 -23.66 -15.98
C ILE A 120 27.54 -22.84 -15.08
N SER A 121 27.90 -22.67 -13.80
CA SER A 121 27.06 -21.93 -12.83
C SER A 121 26.94 -20.46 -13.20
N CYS A 122 28.04 -19.82 -13.63
CA CYS A 122 27.98 -18.44 -14.13
C CYS A 122 27.04 -18.32 -15.33
N GLY A 123 27.15 -19.23 -16.31
CA GLY A 123 26.23 -19.24 -17.45
C GLY A 123 24.76 -19.39 -17.02
N ALA A 124 24.49 -20.30 -16.08
CA ALA A 124 23.15 -20.53 -15.50
C ALA A 124 22.59 -19.30 -14.77
N LEU A 125 23.43 -18.52 -14.08
CA LEU A 125 23.00 -17.30 -13.38
C LEU A 125 22.37 -16.25 -14.31
N THR A 126 22.74 -16.24 -15.60
CA THR A 126 22.11 -15.38 -16.62
C THR A 126 20.58 -15.52 -16.63
N ALA A 127 20.04 -16.72 -16.35
CA ALA A 127 18.59 -16.92 -16.27
C ALA A 127 17.95 -16.14 -15.11
N LEU A 128 18.57 -16.18 -13.93
CA LEU A 128 18.05 -15.51 -12.73
C LEU A 128 18.02 -13.99 -12.93
N SER A 129 19.13 -13.39 -13.35
CA SER A 129 19.23 -11.95 -13.61
C SER A 129 18.21 -11.51 -14.65
N THR A 130 18.06 -12.29 -15.73
CA THR A 130 17.11 -12.02 -16.81
C THR A 130 15.67 -12.07 -16.32
N ILE A 131 15.29 -13.07 -15.51
CA ILE A 131 13.93 -13.19 -14.95
C ILE A 131 13.63 -12.04 -14.00
N VAL A 132 14.53 -11.76 -13.04
CA VAL A 132 14.30 -10.71 -12.05
C VAL A 132 14.23 -9.34 -12.73
N ILE A 133 15.20 -9.01 -13.58
CA ILE A 133 15.22 -7.70 -14.25
C ILE A 133 14.06 -7.59 -15.26
N GLY A 134 13.81 -8.62 -16.06
CA GLY A 134 12.75 -8.62 -17.08
C GLY A 134 11.34 -8.57 -16.50
N SER A 135 11.12 -9.16 -15.32
CA SER A 135 9.84 -9.05 -14.59
C SER A 135 9.61 -7.67 -13.99
N MET A 136 10.68 -6.94 -13.63
CA MET A 136 10.60 -5.64 -12.96
C MET A 136 10.76 -4.43 -13.89
N THR A 137 11.26 -4.62 -15.11
CA THR A 137 11.57 -3.51 -16.03
C THR A 137 11.13 -3.78 -17.47
N PRO A 138 10.64 -2.76 -18.21
CA PRO A 138 10.20 -2.91 -19.61
C PRO A 138 11.35 -2.76 -20.61
N LEU A 139 12.39 -3.58 -20.49
CA LEU A 139 13.54 -3.54 -21.41
C LEU A 139 13.25 -4.29 -22.71
N LYS A 140 13.79 -3.75 -23.82
CA LYS A 140 13.88 -4.49 -25.09
C LYS A 140 14.84 -5.67 -24.94
N ILE A 141 14.58 -6.76 -25.68
CA ILE A 141 15.34 -8.02 -25.60
C ILE A 141 16.86 -7.83 -25.65
N PRO A 142 17.47 -7.03 -26.57
CA PRO A 142 18.92 -6.88 -26.60
C PRO A 142 19.48 -6.24 -25.33
N ARG A 143 18.81 -5.21 -24.80
CA ARG A 143 19.22 -4.57 -23.55
C ARG A 143 19.02 -5.48 -22.35
N LEU A 144 17.94 -6.28 -22.35
CA LEU A 144 17.69 -7.29 -21.33
C LEU A 144 18.79 -8.37 -21.31
N PHE A 145 19.29 -8.79 -22.48
CA PHE A 145 20.43 -9.69 -22.58
C PHE A 145 21.69 -9.08 -21.97
N VAL A 146 22.03 -7.85 -22.35
CA VAL A 146 23.22 -7.14 -21.83
C VAL A 146 23.20 -7.04 -20.30
N VAL A 147 22.06 -6.66 -19.71
CA VAL A 147 21.97 -6.60 -18.24
C VAL A 147 21.94 -7.98 -17.60
N GLY A 148 21.30 -8.96 -18.23
CA GLY A 148 21.22 -10.33 -17.73
C GLY A 148 22.58 -11.03 -17.67
N ILE A 149 23.44 -10.83 -18.67
CA ILE A 149 24.77 -11.45 -18.73
C ILE A 149 25.85 -10.65 -18.00
N SER A 150 25.58 -9.39 -17.61
CA SER A 150 26.60 -8.46 -17.12
C SER A 150 27.40 -8.96 -15.91
N GLN A 151 26.75 -9.54 -14.90
CA GLN A 151 27.45 -10.10 -13.74
C GLN A 151 28.20 -11.40 -14.11
N PRO A 152 27.55 -12.43 -14.68
CA PRO A 152 28.26 -13.63 -15.12
C PRO A 152 29.49 -13.35 -16.00
N PHE A 153 29.36 -12.43 -16.97
CA PHE A 153 30.43 -12.06 -17.87
C PHE A 153 31.62 -11.45 -17.13
N LEU A 154 31.37 -10.48 -16.24
CA LEU A 154 32.45 -9.85 -15.48
C LEU A 154 33.13 -10.84 -14.53
N ILE A 155 32.37 -11.73 -13.88
CA ILE A 155 32.95 -12.75 -13.01
C ILE A 155 33.89 -13.65 -13.84
N ILE A 156 33.44 -14.16 -14.98
CA ILE A 156 34.27 -15.02 -15.85
C ILE A 156 35.48 -14.29 -16.41
N LEU A 157 35.35 -13.01 -16.78
CA LEU A 157 36.45 -12.18 -17.25
C LEU A 157 37.55 -12.05 -16.18
N PHE A 158 37.16 -11.70 -14.95
CA PHE A 158 38.11 -11.53 -13.84
C PHE A 158 38.70 -12.87 -13.43
N HIS A 159 37.90 -13.93 -13.33
CA HIS A 159 38.36 -15.27 -13.00
C HIS A 159 39.38 -15.82 -14.00
N SER A 160 39.08 -15.69 -15.31
CA SER A 160 40.01 -16.09 -16.37
C SER A 160 41.32 -15.28 -16.32
N SER A 161 41.24 -14.01 -15.92
CA SER A 161 42.42 -13.16 -15.70
C SER A 161 43.24 -13.62 -14.48
N THR A 162 42.59 -14.01 -13.39
CA THR A 162 43.27 -14.59 -12.22
C THR A 162 43.99 -15.90 -12.58
N LEU A 163 43.33 -16.79 -13.33
CA LEU A 163 43.93 -18.04 -13.83
C LEU A 163 45.17 -17.78 -14.69
N TYR A 164 45.15 -16.73 -15.52
CA TYR A 164 46.30 -16.32 -16.32
C TYR A 164 47.47 -15.87 -15.44
N VAL A 165 47.22 -14.96 -14.50
CA VAL A 165 48.26 -14.38 -13.63
C VAL A 165 48.94 -15.43 -12.76
N PHE A 166 48.20 -16.43 -12.28
CA PHE A 166 48.75 -17.54 -11.49
C PHE A 166 49.33 -18.68 -12.34
N GLY A 167 49.32 -18.56 -13.67
CA GLY A 167 49.90 -19.53 -14.58
C GLY A 167 49.11 -20.83 -14.76
N PHE A 168 47.89 -20.93 -14.19
CA PHE A 168 47.05 -22.12 -14.21
C PHE A 168 46.40 -22.39 -15.57
N LEU A 169 46.45 -21.45 -16.53
CA LEU A 169 45.92 -21.67 -17.88
C LEU A 169 46.62 -22.77 -18.67
N HIS A 170 47.91 -23.05 -18.42
CA HIS A 170 48.68 -24.01 -19.23
C HIS A 170 48.14 -25.45 -19.14
N GLY A 171 47.30 -25.77 -18.15
CA GLY A 171 46.63 -27.06 -18.00
C GLY A 171 45.12 -27.04 -18.30
N LEU A 172 44.56 -25.91 -18.73
CA LEU A 172 43.12 -25.72 -18.94
C LEU A 172 42.81 -25.41 -20.42
N ASN A 173 41.83 -26.11 -20.98
CA ASN A 173 41.25 -25.71 -22.27
C ASN A 173 40.28 -24.53 -22.07
N ILE A 174 40.84 -23.34 -21.85
CA ILE A 174 40.06 -22.13 -21.56
C ILE A 174 39.09 -21.77 -22.68
N GLN A 175 39.43 -22.09 -23.94
CA GLN A 175 38.53 -21.87 -25.08
C GLN A 175 37.27 -22.72 -24.95
N LEU A 176 37.41 -23.99 -24.58
CA LEU A 176 36.27 -24.87 -24.34
C LEU A 176 35.40 -24.36 -23.19
N PHE A 177 35.98 -23.95 -22.05
CA PHE A 177 35.21 -23.40 -20.93
C PHE A 177 34.47 -22.11 -21.28
N LEU A 178 35.08 -21.21 -22.05
CA LEU A 178 34.41 -20.02 -22.56
C LEU A 178 33.25 -20.36 -23.50
N VAL A 179 33.41 -21.37 -24.37
CA VAL A 179 32.33 -21.87 -25.22
C VAL A 179 31.19 -22.44 -24.37
N ILE A 180 31.47 -23.22 -23.33
CA ILE A 180 30.44 -23.70 -22.39
C ILE A 180 29.74 -22.53 -21.72
N PHE A 181 30.47 -21.55 -21.22
CA PHE A 181 29.86 -20.38 -20.56
C PHE A 181 28.92 -19.62 -21.50
N LEU A 182 29.35 -19.37 -22.75
CA LEU A 182 28.52 -18.68 -23.74
C LEU A 182 27.30 -19.51 -24.12
N PHE A 183 27.47 -20.83 -24.29
CA PHE A 183 26.39 -21.76 -24.56
C PHE A 183 25.38 -21.78 -23.40
N MET A 184 25.84 -22.00 -22.17
CA MET A 184 25.02 -21.97 -20.96
C MET A 184 24.29 -20.62 -20.80
N SER A 185 24.96 -19.50 -21.03
CA SER A 185 24.36 -18.17 -20.96
C SER A 185 23.25 -17.98 -21.99
N LEU A 186 23.47 -18.43 -23.23
CA LEU A 186 22.48 -18.35 -24.30
C LEU A 186 21.23 -19.18 -23.97
N PHE A 187 21.39 -20.45 -23.58
CA PHE A 187 20.26 -21.31 -23.22
C PHE A 187 19.54 -20.82 -21.96
N SER A 188 20.28 -20.31 -20.98
CA SER A 188 19.73 -19.68 -19.77
C SER A 188 18.91 -18.44 -20.10
N PHE A 189 19.39 -17.60 -21.00
CA PHE A 189 18.66 -16.42 -21.47
C PHE A 189 17.39 -16.80 -22.24
N LEU A 190 17.47 -17.75 -23.18
CA LEU A 190 16.31 -18.22 -23.95
C LEU A 190 15.26 -18.88 -23.04
N GLY A 191 15.71 -19.69 -22.07
CA GLY A 191 14.84 -20.31 -21.06
C GLY A 191 14.17 -19.26 -20.17
N ALA A 192 14.90 -18.22 -19.76
CA ALA A 192 14.34 -17.09 -19.02
C ALA A 192 13.32 -16.29 -19.85
N LEU A 193 13.58 -16.04 -21.13
CA LEU A 193 12.61 -15.40 -22.03
C LEU A 193 11.34 -16.24 -22.17
N TRP A 194 11.48 -17.55 -22.40
CA TRP A 194 10.36 -18.47 -22.46
C TRP A 194 9.55 -18.46 -21.16
N TYR A 195 10.22 -18.46 -20.01
CA TYR A 195 9.58 -18.33 -18.70
C TYR A 195 8.77 -17.03 -18.61
N ILE A 196 9.39 -15.89 -18.91
CA ILE A 196 8.73 -14.57 -18.85
C ILE A 196 7.50 -14.53 -19.76
N ILE A 197 7.64 -14.93 -21.03
CA ILE A 197 6.56 -14.93 -22.02
C ILE A 197 5.41 -15.85 -21.59
N SER A 198 5.73 -17.01 -21.02
CA SER A 198 4.73 -17.98 -20.56
C SER A 198 3.87 -17.43 -19.43
N ILE A 199 4.44 -16.61 -18.55
CA ILE A 199 3.72 -15.95 -17.44
C ILE A 199 2.96 -14.72 -17.93
N GLU A 200 3.57 -13.89 -18.78
CA GLU A 200 2.91 -12.75 -19.43
C GLU A 200 1.63 -13.16 -20.16
N LYS A 201 1.64 -14.31 -20.85
CA LYS A 201 0.47 -14.86 -21.55
C LYS A 201 -0.73 -15.10 -20.62
N VAL A 202 -0.50 -15.42 -19.34
CA VAL A 202 -1.59 -15.63 -18.36
C VAL A 202 -2.41 -14.37 -18.17
N GLY A 203 -1.74 -13.24 -17.93
CA GLY A 203 -2.40 -11.95 -17.80
C GLY A 203 -3.10 -11.55 -19.10
N LYS A 204 -2.43 -11.71 -20.24
CA LYS A 204 -3.01 -11.33 -21.55
C LYS A 204 -4.31 -12.08 -21.83
N GLU A 205 -4.36 -13.37 -21.53
CA GLU A 205 -5.57 -14.19 -21.69
C GLU A 205 -6.67 -13.87 -20.67
N THR A 206 -6.34 -13.30 -19.51
CA THR A 206 -7.29 -13.09 -18.41
C THR A 206 -7.80 -11.65 -18.34
N LEU A 207 -6.93 -10.66 -18.57
CA LEU A 207 -7.19 -9.21 -18.40
C LEU A 207 -6.85 -8.38 -19.64
N GLY A 208 -6.33 -8.99 -20.72
CA GLY A 208 -5.82 -8.25 -21.88
C GLY A 208 -4.44 -7.61 -21.68
N TYR A 209 -3.90 -7.61 -20.44
CA TYR A 209 -2.57 -7.10 -20.11
C TYR A 209 -1.66 -8.17 -19.53
N GLY A 210 -0.37 -8.05 -19.83
CA GLY A 210 0.67 -8.92 -19.29
C GLY A 210 0.72 -9.00 -17.77
N THR A 211 0.96 -10.20 -17.22
CA THR A 211 1.12 -10.40 -15.77
C THR A 211 2.24 -9.55 -15.18
N PHE A 212 3.42 -9.52 -15.82
CA PHE A 212 4.53 -8.68 -15.35
C PHE A 212 4.28 -7.21 -15.64
N THR A 213 3.50 -6.88 -16.67
CA THR A 213 3.02 -5.51 -16.90
C THR A 213 2.15 -5.02 -15.74
N LEU A 214 1.17 -5.81 -15.29
CA LEU A 214 0.37 -5.50 -14.11
C LEU A 214 1.24 -5.45 -12.84
N PHE A 215 2.15 -6.40 -12.65
CA PHE A 215 3.06 -6.42 -11.50
C PHE A 215 3.94 -5.17 -11.44
N ARG A 216 4.50 -4.72 -12.57
CA ARG A 216 5.28 -3.48 -12.64
C ARG A 216 4.43 -2.25 -12.32
N ALA A 217 3.22 -2.16 -12.90
CA ALA A 217 2.29 -1.07 -12.61
C ALA A 217 1.96 -1.00 -11.12
N PHE A 218 1.74 -2.15 -10.49
CA PHE A 218 1.52 -2.27 -9.06
C PHE A 218 2.75 -1.83 -8.24
N LEU A 219 3.96 -2.28 -8.61
CA LEU A 219 5.19 -1.86 -7.93
C LEU A 219 5.45 -0.35 -8.05
N GLU A 220 5.17 0.24 -9.21
CA GLU A 220 5.31 1.68 -9.43
C GLU A 220 4.31 2.49 -8.60
N ALA A 221 3.05 2.06 -8.54
CA ALA A 221 2.03 2.68 -7.70
C ALA A 221 2.39 2.55 -6.21
N LEU A 222 2.82 1.35 -5.78
CA LEU A 222 3.09 1.06 -4.38
C LEU A 222 4.40 1.66 -3.87
N MET A 223 5.42 1.87 -4.70
CA MET A 223 6.75 2.25 -4.23
C MET A 223 7.21 3.63 -4.69
N LEU A 224 6.68 4.11 -5.81
CA LEU A 224 7.05 5.38 -6.43
C LEU A 224 5.86 6.35 -6.50
N ASP A 225 4.70 5.94 -5.96
CA ASP A 225 3.45 6.69 -6.00
C ASP A 225 3.04 7.08 -7.44
N LYS A 226 3.45 6.27 -8.43
CA LYS A 226 3.11 6.43 -9.86
C LYS A 226 1.96 5.51 -10.24
N THR A 227 0.74 6.02 -10.19
CA THR A 227 -0.49 5.20 -10.30
C THR A 227 -0.99 5.01 -11.74
N GLY A 228 -0.63 5.89 -12.67
CA GLY A 228 -1.30 6.01 -13.97
C GLY A 228 -1.38 4.73 -14.82
N LEU A 229 -0.33 3.89 -14.84
CA LEU A 229 -0.40 2.61 -15.55
C LEU A 229 -1.34 1.62 -14.87
N LEU A 230 -1.34 1.58 -13.53
CA LEU A 230 -2.22 0.70 -12.76
C LEU A 230 -3.68 1.13 -12.94
N GLU A 231 -3.97 2.43 -12.86
CA GLU A 231 -5.30 2.98 -13.12
C GLU A 231 -5.80 2.60 -14.51
N LYS A 232 -4.95 2.72 -15.54
CA LYS A 232 -5.30 2.34 -16.92
C LYS A 232 -5.62 0.85 -17.06
N ILE A 233 -4.87 -0.03 -16.39
CA ILE A 233 -5.10 -1.48 -16.45
C ILE A 233 -6.39 -1.83 -15.71
N LEU A 234 -6.58 -1.30 -14.50
CA LEU A 234 -7.74 -1.62 -13.65
C LEU A 234 -9.03 -1.00 -14.18
N LYS A 235 -8.96 0.10 -14.94
CA LYS A 235 -10.13 0.66 -15.63
C LYS A 235 -10.88 -0.37 -16.50
N ILE A 236 -10.20 -1.36 -17.07
CA ILE A 236 -10.84 -2.43 -17.86
C ILE A 236 -11.70 -3.34 -16.98
N LEU A 237 -11.34 -3.47 -15.71
CA LEU A 237 -12.06 -4.27 -14.72
C LEU A 237 -13.15 -3.49 -14.01
N ALA A 238 -13.23 -2.18 -14.26
CA ALA A 238 -14.09 -1.29 -13.50
C ALA A 238 -15.57 -1.62 -13.71
N VAL A 239 -16.33 -1.49 -12.62
CA VAL A 239 -17.77 -1.34 -12.66
C VAL A 239 -18.06 0.16 -12.80
N VAL A 240 -18.78 0.53 -13.85
CA VAL A 240 -19.22 1.91 -14.04
C VAL A 240 -20.51 2.11 -13.25
N ASP A 241 -20.48 3.02 -12.29
CA ASP A 241 -21.61 3.27 -11.39
C ASP A 241 -21.72 4.76 -11.03
N LYS A 242 -22.75 5.12 -10.28
CA LYS A 242 -22.94 6.44 -9.68
C LYS A 242 -22.48 6.49 -8.22
N THR A 243 -22.17 7.69 -7.75
CA THR A 243 -21.97 7.97 -6.33
C THR A 243 -22.67 9.26 -5.94
N GLU A 244 -22.85 9.42 -4.64
CA GLU A 244 -23.45 10.60 -4.03
C GLU A 244 -22.45 11.26 -3.08
N VAL A 245 -22.52 12.58 -2.97
CA VAL A 245 -21.78 13.32 -1.95
C VAL A 245 -22.78 14.18 -1.18
N MET A 246 -22.91 13.86 0.11
CA MET A 246 -23.84 14.52 1.03
C MET A 246 -23.11 15.63 1.78
N ILE A 247 -23.67 16.83 1.78
CA ILE A 247 -22.97 18.03 2.23
C ILE A 247 -23.90 18.87 3.10
N PHE A 248 -23.44 19.23 4.30
CA PHE A 248 -23.98 20.34 5.06
C PHE A 248 -23.03 21.53 4.92
N ASP A 249 -23.52 22.57 4.25
CA ASP A 249 -22.80 23.82 4.08
C ASP A 249 -23.19 24.81 5.17
N PHE A 250 -22.21 25.32 5.91
CA PHE A 250 -22.35 26.27 6.98
C PHE A 250 -21.82 27.63 6.55
N LYS A 251 -22.65 28.67 6.72
CA LYS A 251 -22.30 30.04 6.40
C LYS A 251 -22.72 30.98 7.53
N GLY A 252 -21.73 31.59 8.17
CA GLY A 252 -21.90 32.74 9.06
C GLY A 252 -21.35 34.02 8.42
N ASN A 253 -21.06 35.01 9.26
CA ASN A 253 -20.46 36.28 8.83
C ASN A 253 -18.99 36.11 8.42
N THR A 254 -18.24 35.33 9.21
CA THR A 254 -16.81 35.07 9.02
C THR A 254 -16.51 33.60 8.76
N ILE A 255 -17.39 32.71 9.19
CA ILE A 255 -17.24 31.26 9.07
C ILE A 255 -17.83 30.77 7.75
N ARG A 256 -17.02 30.00 7.04
CA ARG A 256 -17.48 29.07 6.01
C ARG A 256 -17.01 27.68 6.39
N GLY A 257 -17.93 26.72 6.43
CA GLY A 257 -17.63 25.35 6.78
C GLY A 257 -18.42 24.37 5.93
N LYS A 258 -17.83 23.22 5.62
CA LYS A 258 -18.53 22.12 4.93
C LYS A 258 -18.29 20.82 5.68
N VAL A 259 -19.38 20.21 6.12
CA VAL A 259 -19.39 18.80 6.54
C VAL A 259 -19.70 17.98 5.30
N VAL A 260 -18.79 17.08 4.92
CA VAL A 260 -18.89 16.32 3.67
C VAL A 260 -18.80 14.82 3.96
N ALA A 261 -19.74 14.07 3.41
CA ALA A 261 -19.84 12.61 3.53
C ALA A 261 -19.95 12.01 2.11
N PRO A 262 -18.82 11.67 1.46
CA PRO A 262 -18.81 11.07 0.13
C PRO A 262 -19.11 9.58 0.19
N PHE A 263 -19.98 9.09 -0.70
CA PHE A 263 -20.32 7.66 -0.83
C PHE A 263 -19.26 6.95 -1.69
N VAL A 264 -18.01 7.12 -1.29
CA VAL A 264 -16.81 6.59 -1.93
C VAL A 264 -15.90 6.08 -0.84
N HIS A 265 -15.58 4.79 -0.91
CA HIS A 265 -14.64 4.19 0.01
C HIS A 265 -13.21 4.69 -0.31
N PRO A 266 -12.42 5.18 0.67
CA PRO A 266 -11.09 5.70 0.39
C PRO A 266 -10.05 4.59 0.18
N GLY A 267 -10.06 3.89 -0.96
CA GLY A 267 -9.19 2.72 -1.16
C GLY A 267 -8.42 2.63 -2.49
N PRO A 268 -7.53 1.62 -2.61
CA PRO A 268 -7.14 0.67 -1.58
C PRO A 268 -5.81 1.03 -0.88
N PHE A 269 -4.91 1.82 -1.45
CA PHE A 269 -3.64 2.16 -0.78
C PHE A 269 -2.97 3.41 -1.35
N ARG A 270 -2.25 4.12 -0.46
CA ARG A 270 -1.35 5.24 -0.81
C ARG A 270 -2.04 6.30 -1.68
N GLU A 271 -1.49 6.59 -2.85
CA GLU A 271 -1.97 7.61 -3.78
C GLU A 271 -2.90 7.03 -4.85
N PHE A 272 -3.19 5.72 -4.81
CA PHE A 272 -4.01 5.08 -5.84
C PHE A 272 -5.49 5.41 -5.68
N GLY A 273 -6.11 5.89 -6.75
CA GLY A 273 -7.56 6.08 -6.81
C GLY A 273 -8.09 6.99 -5.70
N SER A 274 -9.14 6.52 -5.02
CA SER A 274 -9.82 7.23 -3.93
C SER A 274 -9.10 7.21 -2.58
N SER A 275 -7.98 6.49 -2.44
CA SER A 275 -7.21 6.39 -1.19
C SER A 275 -6.92 7.74 -0.50
N LYS A 276 -6.68 8.78 -1.30
CA LYS A 276 -6.37 10.15 -0.83
C LYS A 276 -7.54 11.13 -0.95
N LEU A 277 -8.71 10.67 -1.40
CA LEU A 277 -9.86 11.55 -1.63
C LEU A 277 -10.21 12.37 -0.37
N PRO A 278 -10.32 11.80 0.85
CA PRO A 278 -10.67 12.58 2.04
C PRO A 278 -9.64 13.67 2.37
N THR A 279 -8.35 13.31 2.41
CA THR A 279 -7.24 14.24 2.67
C THR A 279 -7.22 15.35 1.62
N LYS A 280 -7.31 15.00 0.33
CA LYS A 280 -7.24 15.97 -0.78
C LYS A 280 -8.43 16.91 -0.78
N LEU A 281 -9.63 16.39 -0.50
CA LEU A 281 -10.85 17.17 -0.37
C LEU A 281 -10.76 18.18 0.78
N ALA A 282 -10.33 17.74 1.96
CA ALA A 282 -10.16 18.61 3.11
C ALA A 282 -9.14 19.73 2.84
N LEU A 283 -7.98 19.40 2.26
CA LEU A 283 -6.96 20.40 1.91
C LEU A 283 -7.48 21.41 0.87
N LYS A 284 -8.18 20.95 -0.16
CA LYS A 284 -8.75 21.82 -1.19
C LYS A 284 -9.83 22.76 -0.66
N LEU A 285 -10.63 22.30 0.31
CA LEU A 285 -11.57 23.18 1.02
C LEU A 285 -10.84 24.25 1.82
N LYS A 286 -9.81 23.87 2.60
CA LYS A 286 -9.00 24.82 3.38
C LYS A 286 -8.32 25.87 2.49
N GLU A 287 -7.75 25.46 1.36
CA GLU A 287 -7.15 26.37 0.37
C GLU A 287 -8.15 27.40 -0.17
N ASN A 288 -9.45 27.11 -0.16
CA ASN A 288 -10.52 28.01 -0.58
C ASN A 288 -11.19 28.74 0.61
N GLY A 289 -10.57 28.73 1.79
CA GLY A 289 -11.09 29.40 2.99
C GLY A 289 -12.34 28.74 3.57
N ILE A 290 -12.56 27.45 3.30
CA ILE A 290 -13.69 26.68 3.82
C ILE A 290 -13.16 25.67 4.83
N ASN A 291 -13.70 25.69 6.05
CA ASN A 291 -13.35 24.73 7.09
C ASN A 291 -13.96 23.34 6.78
N PRO A 292 -13.15 22.29 6.61
CA PRO A 292 -13.67 20.97 6.30
C PRO A 292 -13.97 20.15 7.56
N LEU A 293 -14.99 19.30 7.47
CA LEU A 293 -15.17 18.13 8.31
C LEU A 293 -15.58 16.96 7.40
N ILE A 294 -14.66 16.05 7.12
CA ILE A 294 -14.87 15.00 6.10
C ILE A 294 -15.15 13.67 6.78
N PHE A 295 -16.37 13.16 6.70
CA PHE A 295 -16.73 11.88 7.29
C PHE A 295 -16.54 10.73 6.31
N HIS A 296 -16.24 9.55 6.86
CA HIS A 296 -16.42 8.27 6.18
C HIS A 296 -17.89 7.84 6.25
N THR A 297 -18.39 7.17 5.22
CA THR A 297 -19.78 6.65 5.15
C THR A 297 -19.73 5.14 5.02
N PRO A 298 -20.76 4.38 5.49
CA PRO A 298 -20.78 2.92 5.35
C PRO A 298 -20.56 2.49 3.90
N THR A 299 -19.34 2.09 3.58
CA THR A 299 -18.91 1.75 2.23
C THR A 299 -17.80 0.74 2.35
N THR A 300 -17.69 -0.16 1.38
CA THR A 300 -16.64 -1.18 1.34
C THR A 300 -15.76 -0.97 0.12
N HIS A 301 -14.75 -1.82 -0.05
CA HIS A 301 -13.85 -1.87 -1.20
C HIS A 301 -14.56 -1.94 -2.56
N GLU A 302 -15.85 -2.29 -2.60
CA GLU A 302 -16.68 -2.20 -3.81
C GLU A 302 -16.74 -0.77 -4.38
N LYS A 303 -16.70 0.24 -3.50
CA LYS A 303 -16.74 1.67 -3.84
C LYS A 303 -15.36 2.32 -3.94
N ASP A 304 -14.31 1.52 -4.13
CA ASP A 304 -12.98 2.01 -4.48
C ASP A 304 -12.99 2.65 -5.88
N LEU A 305 -12.93 3.98 -5.96
CA LEU A 305 -12.67 4.64 -7.23
C LEU A 305 -11.26 4.36 -7.71
N ILE A 306 -11.14 4.00 -8.98
CA ILE A 306 -9.88 3.65 -9.63
C ILE A 306 -9.14 4.90 -10.10
N LEU A 307 -9.85 5.89 -10.67
CA LEU A 307 -9.23 7.00 -11.38
C LEU A 307 -9.03 8.22 -10.49
N SER A 308 -7.79 8.67 -10.35
CA SER A 308 -7.47 9.89 -9.58
C SER A 308 -8.18 11.14 -10.14
N LYS A 309 -8.43 11.17 -11.46
CA LYS A 309 -9.16 12.26 -12.12
C LYS A 309 -10.64 12.32 -11.72
N GLU A 310 -11.25 11.18 -11.40
CA GLU A 310 -12.64 11.13 -10.93
C GLU A 310 -12.76 11.65 -9.50
N CYS A 311 -11.74 11.41 -8.68
CA CYS A 311 -11.61 12.05 -7.37
C CYS A 311 -11.50 13.58 -7.51
N ASP A 312 -10.78 14.07 -8.52
CA ASP A 312 -10.72 15.52 -8.81
C ASP A 312 -12.08 16.07 -9.22
N LEU A 313 -12.86 15.34 -10.03
CA LEU A 313 -14.23 15.75 -10.38
C LEU A 313 -15.11 15.89 -9.14
N ILE A 314 -15.07 14.91 -8.22
CA ILE A 314 -15.79 14.98 -6.95
C ILE A 314 -15.42 16.24 -6.17
N ILE A 315 -14.13 16.51 -6.01
CA ILE A 315 -13.66 17.68 -5.26
C ILE A 315 -14.14 18.98 -5.91
N GLN A 316 -14.05 19.08 -7.24
CA GLN A 316 -14.53 20.26 -7.97
C GLN A 316 -16.04 20.45 -7.82
N SER A 317 -16.83 19.38 -7.83
CA SER A 317 -18.27 19.45 -7.60
C SER A 317 -18.62 19.91 -6.18
N VAL A 318 -17.86 19.49 -5.17
CA VAL A 318 -18.04 19.97 -3.78
C VAL A 318 -17.70 21.47 -3.66
N LEU A 319 -16.62 21.91 -4.33
CA LEU A 319 -16.18 23.30 -4.31
C LEU A 319 -17.13 24.24 -5.07
N SER A 320 -17.76 23.76 -6.13
CA SER A 320 -18.67 24.58 -6.96
C SER A 320 -20.04 24.82 -6.33
N LEU A 321 -20.39 24.09 -5.26
CA LEU A 321 -21.63 24.34 -4.53
C LEU A 321 -21.60 25.72 -3.87
N SER A 322 -22.52 26.57 -4.33
CA SER A 322 -22.75 27.88 -3.75
C SER A 322 -23.30 27.75 -2.34
N SER A 323 -22.84 28.64 -1.48
CA SER A 323 -23.36 28.73 -0.11
C SER A 323 -24.70 29.45 -0.08
N SER A 324 -25.63 28.96 0.75
CA SER A 324 -26.96 29.54 0.92
C SER A 324 -27.04 30.39 2.18
N ASP A 325 -27.74 31.52 2.11
CA ASP A 325 -28.11 32.35 3.27
C ASP A 325 -29.42 31.91 3.92
N ARG A 326 -29.95 30.74 3.52
CA ARG A 326 -31.22 30.19 4.01
C ARG A 326 -31.04 28.73 4.42
N GLY A 327 -31.56 28.38 5.58
CA GLY A 327 -31.59 27.03 6.13
C GLY A 327 -32.74 26.85 7.11
N ASP A 328 -33.19 25.62 7.29
CA ASP A 328 -34.29 25.27 8.20
C ASP A 328 -33.84 25.17 9.67
N GLY A 329 -32.56 25.43 9.95
CA GLY A 329 -31.93 25.47 11.27
C GLY A 329 -31.44 24.10 11.76
N VAL A 330 -31.10 23.99 13.05
CA VAL A 330 -30.51 22.80 13.68
C VAL A 330 -31.21 22.44 15.00
N THR A 331 -31.32 21.14 15.31
CA THR A 331 -31.83 20.65 16.61
C THR A 331 -30.70 20.47 17.62
N ARG A 332 -31.05 20.26 18.90
CA ARG A 332 -30.12 19.61 19.83
C ARG A 332 -29.72 18.21 19.32
N SER A 333 -28.57 17.73 19.77
CA SER A 333 -28.12 16.36 19.46
C SER A 333 -28.59 15.38 20.53
N VAL A 334 -28.79 14.14 20.10
CA VAL A 334 -29.13 13.00 20.96
C VAL A 334 -28.07 11.91 20.79
N ILE A 335 -27.72 11.25 21.90
CA ILE A 335 -26.82 10.10 21.90
C ILE A 335 -27.57 8.93 22.52
N LYS A 336 -27.71 7.83 21.77
CA LYS A 336 -28.34 6.61 22.26
C LYS A 336 -27.49 5.39 21.93
N LYS A 337 -27.58 4.37 22.77
CA LYS A 337 -26.86 3.11 22.62
C LYS A 337 -27.81 1.94 22.76
N LYS A 338 -27.69 0.97 21.85
CA LYS A 338 -28.36 -0.33 21.94
C LYS A 338 -27.38 -1.42 21.54
N GLY A 339 -27.24 -2.42 22.40
CA GLY A 339 -26.26 -3.49 22.23
C GLY A 339 -24.84 -2.93 22.02
N SER A 340 -24.28 -3.26 20.86
CA SER A 340 -22.95 -2.86 20.37
C SER A 340 -22.93 -1.49 19.67
N VAL A 341 -24.08 -0.93 19.31
CA VAL A 341 -24.20 0.25 18.45
C VAL A 341 -24.52 1.49 19.27
N THR A 342 -23.75 2.55 19.08
CA THR A 342 -24.03 3.89 19.62
C THR A 342 -24.24 4.85 18.46
N LEU A 343 -25.30 5.65 18.54
CA LEU A 343 -25.61 6.70 17.58
C LEU A 343 -25.48 8.07 18.24
N THR A 344 -24.81 8.97 17.53
CA THR A 344 -24.88 10.41 17.76
C THR A 344 -25.68 11.04 16.62
N CYS A 345 -26.88 11.54 16.92
CA CYS A 345 -27.81 12.06 15.91
C CYS A 345 -28.13 13.55 16.13
N GLN A 346 -28.26 14.30 15.03
CA GLN A 346 -28.69 15.70 15.04
C GLN A 346 -29.40 16.02 13.71
N ILE A 347 -30.47 16.82 13.70
CA ILE A 347 -31.11 17.28 12.47
C ILE A 347 -30.49 18.62 12.06
N LEU A 348 -30.05 18.72 10.80
CA LEU A 348 -29.51 19.93 10.21
C LEU A 348 -30.21 20.20 8.88
N ASP A 349 -30.81 21.38 8.71
CA ASP A 349 -31.59 21.73 7.51
C ASP A 349 -32.67 20.67 7.18
N GLY A 350 -33.36 20.17 8.21
CA GLY A 350 -34.39 19.13 8.08
C GLY A 350 -33.87 17.71 7.78
N VAL A 351 -32.55 17.52 7.62
CA VAL A 351 -31.93 16.22 7.30
C VAL A 351 -31.15 15.69 8.51
N PRO A 352 -31.38 14.44 8.97
CA PRO A 352 -30.60 13.85 10.04
C PRO A 352 -29.16 13.56 9.63
N LEU A 353 -28.21 13.99 10.46
CA LEU A 353 -26.85 13.45 10.53
C LEU A 353 -26.83 12.35 11.60
N VAL A 354 -26.40 11.15 11.22
CA VAL A 354 -26.35 9.95 12.06
C VAL A 354 -24.92 9.42 12.05
N VAL A 355 -24.20 9.57 13.16
CA VAL A 355 -22.85 9.02 13.32
C VAL A 355 -22.91 7.72 14.09
N ILE A 356 -22.51 6.63 13.44
CA ILE A 356 -22.53 5.27 13.98
C ILE A 356 -21.14 4.94 14.53
N THR A 357 -21.07 4.47 15.78
CA THR A 357 -19.86 3.85 16.32
C THR A 357 -20.20 2.54 17.04
N ARG A 358 -19.30 1.56 16.90
CA ARG A 358 -19.32 0.31 17.68
C ARG A 358 -18.34 0.31 18.85
N SER A 359 -17.66 1.42 19.11
CA SER A 359 -16.66 1.50 20.18
C SER A 359 -17.23 1.00 21.53
N PRO A 360 -16.51 0.12 22.25
CA PRO A 360 -15.12 -0.30 22.04
C PRO A 360 -14.93 -1.55 21.16
N ILE A 361 -15.95 -2.04 20.45
CA ILE A 361 -15.86 -3.24 19.60
C ILE A 361 -15.16 -2.89 18.28
N PRO A 362 -13.97 -3.45 18.00
CA PRO A 362 -13.26 -3.14 16.77
C PRO A 362 -14.00 -3.64 15.54
N THR A 363 -14.14 -2.75 14.56
CA THR A 363 -14.84 -2.96 13.29
C THR A 363 -14.00 -2.28 12.20
N GLU A 364 -13.84 -2.93 11.04
CA GLU A 364 -13.32 -2.26 9.85
C GLU A 364 -14.47 -1.45 9.24
N ASP A 365 -14.94 -1.81 8.05
CA ASP A 365 -15.98 -1.02 7.37
C ASP A 365 -17.39 -1.50 7.75
N LEU A 366 -18.33 -0.56 7.91
CA LEU A 366 -19.75 -0.90 7.90
C LEU A 366 -20.22 -1.27 6.48
N PRO A 367 -21.06 -2.31 6.32
CA PRO A 367 -21.59 -2.71 5.02
C PRO A 367 -22.32 -1.58 4.28
N GLU A 368 -22.21 -1.53 2.94
CA GLU A 368 -22.81 -0.46 2.14
C GLU A 368 -24.35 -0.39 2.31
N HIS A 369 -25.02 -1.53 2.45
CA HIS A 369 -26.48 -1.61 2.58
C HIS A 369 -27.01 -0.89 3.82
N ILE A 370 -26.16 -0.61 4.81
CA ILE A 370 -26.49 0.19 6.00
C ILE A 370 -27.02 1.57 5.61
N ASN A 371 -26.45 2.21 4.58
CA ASN A 371 -26.97 3.49 4.07
C ASN A 371 -28.42 3.36 3.62
N GLU A 372 -28.74 2.34 2.84
CA GLU A 372 -30.06 2.16 2.25
C GLU A 372 -31.12 1.87 3.31
N ILE A 373 -30.85 0.94 4.24
CA ILE A 373 -31.82 0.56 5.27
C ILE A 373 -32.08 1.70 6.25
N CYS A 374 -31.05 2.47 6.64
CA CYS A 374 -31.20 3.61 7.53
C CYS A 374 -31.98 4.75 6.86
N ARG A 375 -31.67 5.08 5.61
CA ARG A 375 -32.44 6.08 4.84
C ARG A 375 -33.89 5.66 4.64
N LYS A 376 -34.14 4.39 4.33
CA LYS A 376 -35.50 3.86 4.21
C LYS A 376 -36.26 4.02 5.53
N LYS A 377 -35.64 3.67 6.67
CA LYS A 377 -36.24 3.84 7.99
C LYS A 377 -36.54 5.30 8.31
N MET A 378 -35.63 6.21 7.99
CA MET A 378 -35.86 7.66 8.15
C MET A 378 -36.97 8.19 7.23
N ALA A 379 -37.07 7.68 6.00
CA ALA A 379 -38.14 8.03 5.06
C ALA A 379 -39.52 7.54 5.52
N GLU A 380 -39.61 6.34 6.11
CA GLU A 380 -40.84 5.85 6.78
C GLU A 380 -41.26 6.78 7.94
N MET A 381 -40.31 7.49 8.51
CA MET A 381 -40.52 8.52 9.52
C MET A 381 -40.68 9.92 8.90
N GLY A 382 -40.77 10.09 7.58
CA GLY A 382 -41.07 11.38 6.96
C GLY A 382 -39.88 12.35 6.85
N PHE A 383 -38.64 11.87 7.01
CA PHE A 383 -37.47 12.63 6.61
C PHE A 383 -37.24 12.49 5.10
N SER A 384 -36.79 13.56 4.44
CA SER A 384 -36.56 13.57 2.99
C SER A 384 -35.30 12.79 2.58
N ASP A 385 -34.28 12.78 3.44
CA ASP A 385 -33.02 12.06 3.26
C ASP A 385 -32.34 11.88 4.64
N GLY A 386 -31.13 11.31 4.66
CA GLY A 386 -30.29 11.23 5.85
C GLY A 386 -28.81 10.98 5.51
N VAL A 387 -27.93 11.57 6.31
CA VAL A 387 -26.48 11.41 6.21
C VAL A 387 -26.02 10.41 7.26
N ILE A 388 -25.67 9.20 6.81
CA ILE A 388 -25.17 8.12 7.66
C ILE A 388 -23.65 8.14 7.59
N VAL A 389 -23.02 8.17 8.74
CA VAL A 389 -21.57 8.21 8.91
C VAL A 389 -21.15 6.95 9.67
N ASP A 390 -20.13 6.29 9.15
CA ASP A 390 -19.37 5.33 9.92
C ASP A 390 -18.22 6.09 10.60
N ALA A 391 -18.19 6.09 11.93
CA ALA A 391 -17.17 6.79 12.67
C ALA A 391 -15.78 6.19 12.44
N HIS A 392 -15.70 4.89 12.13
CA HIS A 392 -14.45 4.18 11.80
C HIS A 392 -13.32 4.49 12.79
N ASN A 393 -13.63 4.33 14.07
CA ASN A 393 -12.89 4.94 15.20
C ASN A 393 -12.42 3.91 16.24
N VAL A 394 -12.38 2.62 15.88
CA VAL A 394 -11.94 1.54 16.75
C VAL A 394 -11.47 0.33 15.95
N MET A 395 -10.18 0.00 16.02
CA MET A 395 -9.59 -1.14 15.33
C MET A 395 -8.43 -1.77 16.11
N ASP A 396 -8.43 -3.10 16.13
CA ASP A 396 -7.30 -3.94 16.54
C ASP A 396 -7.35 -5.32 15.86
N GLU A 397 -6.50 -6.26 16.29
CA GLU A 397 -6.43 -7.61 15.70
C GLU A 397 -7.63 -8.51 16.07
N THR A 398 -8.54 -8.06 16.95
CA THR A 398 -9.73 -8.79 17.44
C THR A 398 -11.04 -8.32 16.79
N TYR A 399 -10.94 -7.55 15.69
CA TYR A 399 -12.08 -6.99 15.00
C TYR A 399 -13.16 -8.03 14.66
N LYS A 400 -14.41 -7.59 14.66
CA LYS A 400 -15.58 -8.42 14.37
C LYS A 400 -16.36 -7.81 13.22
N GLU A 401 -16.86 -8.68 12.35
CA GLU A 401 -17.77 -8.27 11.28
C GLU A 401 -19.05 -7.65 11.86
N PHE A 402 -19.72 -6.84 11.05
CA PHE A 402 -21.02 -6.30 11.39
C PHE A 402 -22.09 -7.37 11.12
N GLU A 403 -22.74 -7.86 12.17
CA GLU A 403 -23.68 -8.97 12.08
C GLU A 403 -25.13 -8.48 12.04
N LYS A 404 -26.06 -9.37 11.68
CA LYS A 404 -27.49 -9.07 11.61
C LYS A 404 -28.07 -8.51 12.92
N LYS A 405 -27.58 -8.96 14.07
CA LYS A 405 -28.02 -8.42 15.37
C LYS A 405 -27.60 -6.96 15.54
N ASP A 406 -26.40 -6.59 15.09
CA ASP A 406 -25.95 -5.20 15.11
C ASP A 406 -26.84 -4.33 14.21
N GLU A 407 -27.30 -4.88 13.07
CA GLU A 407 -28.24 -4.21 12.16
C GLU A 407 -29.61 -3.98 12.81
N GLU A 408 -30.15 -5.00 13.50
CA GLU A 408 -31.41 -4.90 14.25
C GLU A 408 -31.30 -3.84 15.37
N ASP A 409 -30.23 -3.91 16.17
CA ASP A 409 -29.94 -2.94 17.23
C ASP A 409 -29.81 -1.51 16.66
N LEU A 410 -29.13 -1.35 15.51
CA LEU A 410 -28.96 -0.09 14.79
C LEU A 410 -30.31 0.52 14.36
N LEU A 411 -31.19 -0.26 13.73
CA LEU A 411 -32.47 0.24 13.25
C LEU A 411 -33.41 0.62 14.39
N GLU A 412 -33.38 -0.12 15.49
CA GLU A 412 -34.16 0.18 16.69
C GLU A 412 -33.67 1.48 17.37
N VAL A 413 -32.36 1.62 17.60
CA VAL A 413 -31.80 2.85 18.19
C VAL A 413 -31.94 4.06 17.26
N LEU A 414 -31.85 3.86 15.95
CA LEU A 414 -32.12 4.92 14.96
C LEU A 414 -33.56 5.43 15.09
N GLN A 415 -34.54 4.51 15.18
CA GLN A 415 -35.94 4.89 15.39
C GLN A 415 -36.10 5.71 16.67
N GLU A 416 -35.53 5.25 17.79
CA GLU A 416 -35.59 5.95 19.08
C GLU A 416 -34.95 7.36 19.02
N CYS A 417 -33.85 7.54 18.27
CA CYS A 417 -33.23 8.85 18.06
C CYS A 417 -34.13 9.76 17.22
N MET A 418 -34.67 9.26 16.11
CA MET A 418 -35.50 10.03 15.19
C MET A 418 -36.84 10.45 15.81
N GLU A 419 -37.47 9.59 16.63
CA GLU A 419 -38.69 9.92 17.37
C GLU A 419 -38.47 11.05 18.40
N GLU A 420 -37.29 11.10 19.02
CA GLU A 420 -36.92 12.16 19.95
C GLU A 420 -36.60 13.47 19.22
N LEU A 421 -35.79 13.39 18.16
CA LEU A 421 -35.38 14.55 17.37
C LEU A 421 -36.55 15.24 16.66
N LYS A 422 -37.60 14.50 16.27
CA LYS A 422 -38.84 15.10 15.73
C LYS A 422 -39.58 16.00 16.72
N LYS A 423 -39.43 15.74 18.01
CA LYS A 423 -40.06 16.52 19.09
C LYS A 423 -39.21 17.73 19.45
N GLU A 424 -37.94 17.76 19.03
CA GLU A 424 -37.05 18.89 19.23
C GLU A 424 -37.44 20.04 18.31
N SER A 425 -37.53 21.23 18.91
CA SER A 425 -37.64 22.48 18.16
C SER A 425 -36.32 22.83 17.48
N VAL A 426 -36.41 23.34 16.26
CA VAL A 426 -35.25 23.78 15.49
C VAL A 426 -34.86 25.22 15.86
N SER A 427 -33.57 25.56 15.77
CA SER A 427 -33.07 26.92 16.04
C SER A 427 -31.82 27.23 15.20
N THR A 428 -31.49 28.51 15.04
CA THR A 428 -30.21 28.91 14.42
C THR A 428 -29.06 28.50 15.35
N PRO A 429 -28.08 27.71 14.86
CA PRO A 429 -26.96 27.28 15.68
C PRO A 429 -25.88 28.36 15.80
N LEU A 430 -25.13 28.33 16.91
CA LEU A 430 -23.78 28.88 16.94
C LEU A 430 -22.82 27.77 16.50
N VAL A 431 -22.00 28.01 15.49
CA VAL A 431 -21.08 27.02 14.95
C VAL A 431 -19.67 27.58 14.93
N GLY A 432 -18.70 26.77 15.37
CA GLY A 432 -17.29 27.07 15.28
C GLY A 432 -16.51 25.93 14.64
N PHE A 433 -15.45 26.26 13.91
CA PHE A 433 -14.57 25.27 13.29
C PHE A 433 -13.13 25.52 13.69
N SER A 434 -12.35 24.45 13.79
CA SER A 434 -10.91 24.54 13.90
C SER A 434 -10.27 23.31 13.27
N ASN A 435 -9.00 23.45 12.89
CA ASN A 435 -8.23 22.34 12.36
C ASN A 435 -6.74 22.59 12.58
N SER A 436 -5.97 21.51 12.72
CA SER A 436 -4.51 21.59 12.77
C SER A 436 -3.87 20.26 12.41
N LYS A 437 -2.60 20.31 11.95
CA LYS A 437 -1.72 19.15 11.93
C LYS A 437 -1.10 19.00 13.32
N ILE A 438 -0.90 17.77 13.78
CA ILE A 438 -0.08 17.55 14.98
C ILE A 438 1.39 17.68 14.57
N GLU A 439 2.09 18.67 15.15
CA GLU A 439 3.51 18.88 14.86
C GLU A 439 4.35 17.66 15.23
N GLY A 440 5.31 17.31 14.37
CA GLY A 440 6.20 16.16 14.58
C GLY A 440 5.60 14.80 14.17
N TYR A 441 4.33 14.74 13.77
CA TYR A 441 3.67 13.51 13.34
C TYR A 441 3.21 13.61 11.88
N SER A 442 3.34 12.49 11.17
CA SER A 442 3.11 12.43 9.73
C SER A 442 2.41 11.13 9.33
N LEU A 443 2.40 10.85 8.02
CA LEU A 443 1.89 9.61 7.44
C LEU A 443 2.48 8.35 8.11
N SER A 444 3.73 8.39 8.60
CA SER A 444 4.34 7.23 9.26
C SER A 444 3.81 6.96 10.67
N GLU A 445 3.14 7.93 11.27
CA GLU A 445 2.56 7.84 12.60
C GLU A 445 1.03 7.65 12.58
N GLY A 446 0.45 7.57 11.38
CA GLY A 446 -0.98 7.32 11.17
C GLY A 446 -1.80 8.56 10.83
N PHE A 447 -1.17 9.73 10.72
CA PHE A 447 -1.85 11.01 10.46
C PHE A 447 -1.69 11.43 9.00
N GLY A 448 -2.82 11.65 8.33
CA GLY A 448 -2.93 12.26 7.02
C GLY A 448 -2.66 13.78 7.05
N ASP A 449 -2.45 14.35 5.87
CA ASP A 449 -2.07 15.76 5.73
C ASP A 449 -3.19 16.75 6.06
N ALA A 450 -4.46 16.32 6.21
CA ALA A 450 -5.50 17.22 6.66
C ALA A 450 -5.54 17.37 8.20
N GLY A 451 -4.83 16.52 8.94
CA GLY A 451 -4.69 16.60 10.39
C GLY A 451 -6.00 16.33 11.14
N ILE A 452 -6.23 17.05 12.23
CA ILE A 452 -7.47 16.98 13.02
C ILE A 452 -8.41 18.09 12.52
N MET A 453 -9.67 17.73 12.28
CA MET A 453 -10.76 18.63 11.90
C MET A 453 -11.79 18.63 13.03
N VAL A 454 -12.22 19.81 13.47
CA VAL A 454 -13.15 19.96 14.59
C VAL A 454 -14.28 20.90 14.21
N MET A 455 -15.49 20.52 14.60
CA MET A 455 -16.68 21.35 14.56
C MET A 455 -17.35 21.34 15.93
N VAL A 456 -17.73 22.52 16.42
CA VAL A 456 -18.54 22.69 17.63
C VAL A 456 -19.85 23.34 17.21
N ILE A 457 -20.98 22.70 17.53
CA ILE A 457 -22.32 23.23 17.30
C ILE A 457 -22.98 23.45 18.67
N GLU A 458 -23.46 24.66 18.92
CA GLU A 458 -24.26 24.99 20.10
C GLU A 458 -25.70 25.35 19.70
N VAL A 459 -26.66 24.63 20.28
CA VAL A 459 -28.10 24.85 20.10
C VAL A 459 -28.77 24.86 21.46
N LYS A 460 -29.46 25.96 21.80
CA LYS A 460 -30.17 26.12 23.08
C LYS A 460 -29.31 25.79 24.31
N GLY A 461 -28.04 26.21 24.28
CA GLY A 461 -27.05 25.98 25.34
C GLY A 461 -26.44 24.58 25.39
N GLN A 462 -26.86 23.63 24.53
CA GLN A 462 -26.20 22.33 24.42
C GLN A 462 -25.09 22.39 23.36
N LYS A 463 -23.85 22.12 23.79
CA LYS A 463 -22.69 21.99 22.90
C LYS A 463 -22.52 20.55 22.43
N THR A 464 -22.36 20.38 21.12
CA THR A 464 -22.06 19.12 20.45
C THR A 464 -20.75 19.25 19.68
N VAL A 465 -19.82 18.33 19.90
CA VAL A 465 -18.49 18.37 19.26
C VAL A 465 -18.33 17.20 18.30
N TYR A 466 -17.87 17.49 17.10
CA TYR A 466 -17.45 16.47 16.15
C TYR A 466 -15.96 16.64 15.86
N VAL A 467 -15.18 15.60 16.12
CA VAL A 467 -13.75 15.56 15.84
C VAL A 467 -13.50 14.49 14.79
N VAL A 468 -12.91 14.86 13.67
CA VAL A 468 -12.50 13.92 12.64
C VAL A 468 -10.99 13.95 12.45
N PHE A 469 -10.35 12.81 12.64
CA PHE A 469 -8.93 12.63 12.33
C PHE A 469 -8.77 12.26 10.86
N ASP A 470 -7.94 12.99 10.13
CA ASP A 470 -7.43 12.49 8.85
C ASP A 470 -6.46 11.33 9.12
N GLY A 471 -6.99 10.13 9.05
CA GLY A 471 -6.30 8.88 9.36
C GLY A 471 -7.20 7.71 8.96
N ASN A 472 -6.64 6.50 8.98
CA ASN A 472 -7.43 5.32 8.61
C ASN A 472 -8.39 4.89 9.72
N ASN A 473 -7.92 4.64 10.94
CA ASN A 473 -8.79 4.23 12.04
C ASN A 473 -8.09 4.57 13.36
N MET A 474 -8.60 4.11 14.51
CA MET A 474 -8.10 4.48 15.83
C MET A 474 -7.93 3.25 16.73
N VAL A 475 -6.90 3.25 17.58
CA VAL A 475 -6.69 2.16 18.54
C VAL A 475 -7.82 2.06 19.56
N VAL A 476 -8.15 0.84 19.98
CA VAL A 476 -9.16 0.56 21.01
C VAL A 476 -8.90 1.37 22.27
N GLY A 477 -9.96 2.03 22.78
CA GLY A 477 -9.96 2.81 24.02
C GLY A 477 -9.52 4.28 23.89
N LEU A 478 -8.89 4.69 22.77
CA LEU A 478 -8.52 6.11 22.59
C LEU A 478 -9.76 7.00 22.39
N ARG A 479 -10.73 6.56 21.59
CA ARG A 479 -11.99 7.30 21.37
C ARG A 479 -12.71 7.57 22.69
N ASP A 480 -12.90 6.55 23.53
CA ASP A 480 -13.63 6.70 24.80
C ASP A 480 -12.91 7.65 25.76
N LYS A 481 -11.57 7.62 25.81
CA LYS A 481 -10.80 8.59 26.61
C LYS A 481 -10.93 10.02 26.10
N LEU A 482 -10.97 10.23 24.78
CA LEU A 482 -11.20 11.55 24.20
C LEU A 482 -12.59 12.08 24.57
N ILE A 483 -13.63 11.23 24.49
CA ILE A 483 -14.99 11.60 24.89
C ILE A 483 -15.06 11.95 26.38
N GLU A 484 -14.46 11.14 27.26
CA GLU A 484 -14.40 11.47 28.69
C GLU A 484 -13.67 12.79 28.96
N ALA A 485 -12.57 13.05 28.26
CA ALA A 485 -11.82 14.28 28.41
C ALA A 485 -12.65 15.50 27.97
N LEU A 486 -13.30 15.43 26.81
CA LEU A 486 -14.18 16.50 26.32
C LEU A 486 -15.38 16.74 27.25
N LYS A 487 -15.96 15.68 27.81
CA LYS A 487 -17.03 15.80 28.80
C LYS A 487 -16.59 16.56 30.05
N LYS A 488 -15.37 16.31 30.55
CA LYS A 488 -14.79 17.05 31.70
C LYS A 488 -14.55 18.53 31.39
N GLU A 489 -14.31 18.86 30.13
CA GLU A 489 -14.14 20.24 29.64
C GLU A 489 -15.46 20.96 29.33
N GLY A 490 -16.62 20.34 29.63
CA GLY A 490 -17.93 20.96 29.43
C GLY A 490 -18.56 20.72 28.06
N TYR A 491 -18.10 19.71 27.32
CA TYR A 491 -18.69 19.27 26.06
C TYR A 491 -19.43 17.93 26.27
N PRO A 492 -20.71 17.96 26.69
CA PRO A 492 -21.42 16.77 27.14
C PRO A 492 -21.71 15.77 26.01
N ASN A 493 -21.88 16.27 24.78
CA ASN A 493 -22.10 15.48 23.59
C ASN A 493 -20.89 15.64 22.67
N SER A 494 -20.27 14.53 22.30
CA SER A 494 -19.10 14.51 21.43
C SER A 494 -19.06 13.21 20.64
N GLU A 495 -18.54 13.26 19.43
CA GLU A 495 -18.19 12.06 18.68
C GLU A 495 -16.84 12.23 17.99
N ILE A 496 -16.08 11.13 17.96
CA ILE A 496 -14.75 11.09 17.34
C ILE A 496 -14.85 10.15 16.14
N ALA A 497 -14.41 10.59 14.96
CA ALA A 497 -14.37 9.76 13.77
C ALA A 497 -13.00 9.85 13.09
N THR A 498 -12.78 9.00 12.10
CA THR A 498 -11.66 9.12 11.17
C THR A 498 -12.17 9.26 9.73
N THR A 499 -11.30 9.72 8.83
CA THR A 499 -11.62 9.87 7.40
C THR A 499 -11.56 8.55 6.62
N ASP A 500 -11.09 7.47 7.27
CA ASP A 500 -10.65 6.25 6.62
C ASP A 500 -9.61 6.48 5.51
N THR A 501 -8.71 7.47 5.64
CA THR A 501 -7.75 7.68 4.54
C THR A 501 -6.71 6.55 4.47
N HIS A 502 -6.59 5.93 3.30
CA HIS A 502 -5.59 4.87 3.05
C HIS A 502 -4.19 5.41 2.72
N VAL A 503 -3.98 6.74 2.73
CA VAL A 503 -2.65 7.32 2.54
C VAL A 503 -1.67 6.94 3.64
N VAL A 504 -2.13 6.57 4.83
CA VAL A 504 -1.27 6.20 5.97
C VAL A 504 -0.92 4.71 5.99
N VAL A 505 -1.50 3.91 5.09
CA VAL A 505 -1.35 2.45 5.04
C VAL A 505 -0.10 2.05 4.21
N ALA A 506 0.58 0.97 4.64
CA ALA A 506 1.70 0.33 3.92
C ALA A 506 2.85 1.27 3.51
N ARG A 507 3.28 2.15 4.43
CA ARG A 507 4.36 3.13 4.18
C ARG A 507 5.78 2.60 4.42
N LYS A 508 6.02 1.70 5.38
CA LYS A 508 7.36 1.16 5.70
C LYS A 508 7.38 -0.37 5.78
N ALA A 509 8.44 -0.99 5.26
CA ALA A 509 8.62 -2.44 5.29
C ALA A 509 8.58 -2.94 6.75
N ARG A 510 7.94 -4.09 7.01
CA ARG A 510 7.64 -4.63 8.36
C ARG A 510 6.55 -3.90 9.16
N GLU A 511 6.10 -2.74 8.67
CA GLU A 511 5.04 -1.97 9.31
C GLU A 511 3.73 -2.19 8.56
N GLY A 512 2.75 -2.76 9.26
CA GLY A 512 1.42 -3.01 8.72
C GLY A 512 0.51 -1.80 8.91
N TYR A 513 -0.63 -2.04 9.55
CA TYR A 513 -1.65 -1.06 9.87
C TYR A 513 -1.21 -0.07 10.98
N SER A 514 -1.45 1.24 10.76
CA SER A 514 -1.05 2.35 11.64
C SER A 514 -2.26 3.21 12.03
N PRO A 515 -3.16 2.71 12.89
CA PRO A 515 -4.27 3.49 13.41
C PRO A 515 -3.77 4.61 14.33
N ILE A 516 -4.55 5.67 14.42
CA ILE A 516 -4.34 6.81 15.32
C ILE A 516 -4.18 6.29 16.76
N GLY A 517 -3.14 6.78 17.45
CA GLY A 517 -2.83 6.39 18.82
C GLY A 517 -1.93 5.16 18.97
N LYS A 518 -1.52 4.49 17.88
CA LYS A 518 -0.61 3.34 17.98
C LYS A 518 0.84 3.72 18.30
N ARG A 519 1.29 4.88 17.82
CA ARG A 519 2.70 5.33 17.88
C ARG A 519 2.89 6.70 18.49
N VAL A 520 1.79 7.31 18.92
CA VAL A 520 1.73 8.68 19.40
C VAL A 520 1.17 8.64 20.81
N ASP A 521 1.77 9.43 21.71
CA ASP A 521 1.29 9.54 23.08
C ASP A 521 -0.16 10.05 23.09
N TRP A 522 -1.03 9.33 23.78
CA TRP A 522 -2.44 9.69 23.89
C TRP A 522 -2.63 11.01 24.63
N ASN A 523 -1.73 11.36 25.56
CA ASN A 523 -1.80 12.66 26.26
C ASN A 523 -1.59 13.82 25.30
N LEU A 524 -0.67 13.67 24.34
CA LEU A 524 -0.48 14.66 23.29
C LEU A 524 -1.75 14.77 22.42
N ILE A 525 -2.27 13.65 21.93
CA ILE A 525 -3.49 13.65 21.10
C ILE A 525 -4.65 14.32 21.84
N MET A 526 -4.88 13.97 23.11
CA MET A 526 -5.93 14.57 23.92
C MET A 526 -5.75 16.08 24.08
N ARG A 527 -4.53 16.55 24.36
CA ARG A 527 -4.24 17.98 24.48
C ARG A 527 -4.57 18.73 23.19
N GLU A 528 -4.07 18.25 22.05
CA GLU A 528 -4.32 18.87 20.74
C GLU A 528 -5.82 18.93 20.41
N VAL A 529 -6.56 17.85 20.69
CA VAL A 529 -8.01 17.83 20.48
C VAL A 529 -8.71 18.86 21.37
N ILE A 530 -8.39 18.92 22.66
CA ILE A 530 -9.01 19.87 23.59
C ILE A 530 -8.70 21.31 23.18
N GLU A 531 -7.47 21.62 22.78
CA GLU A 531 -7.07 22.95 22.32
C GLU A 531 -7.84 23.35 21.05
N LEU A 532 -7.97 22.43 20.09
CA LEU A 532 -8.76 22.68 18.89
C LEU A 532 -10.25 22.87 19.19
N VAL A 533 -10.83 22.06 20.08
CA VAL A 533 -12.25 22.20 20.48
C VAL A 533 -12.48 23.55 21.17
N LYS A 534 -11.60 23.95 22.08
CA LYS A 534 -11.67 25.27 22.74
C LYS A 534 -11.54 26.41 21.74
N LYS A 535 -10.64 26.29 20.76
CA LYS A 535 -10.49 27.27 19.69
C LYS A 535 -11.78 27.41 18.89
N ALA A 536 -12.33 26.30 18.38
CA ALA A 536 -13.58 26.28 17.64
C ALA A 536 -14.74 26.89 18.47
N ASP A 537 -14.85 26.50 19.74
CA ASP A 537 -15.88 27.02 20.65
C ASP A 537 -15.73 28.51 20.96
N SER A 538 -14.51 29.05 20.98
CA SER A 538 -14.25 30.48 21.20
C SER A 538 -14.53 31.35 19.98
N GLU A 539 -14.44 30.78 18.78
CA GLU A 539 -14.63 31.47 17.49
C GLU A 539 -16.03 31.23 16.91
N LYS A 540 -16.95 30.59 17.64
CA LYS A 540 -18.29 30.28 17.14
C LYS A 540 -19.13 31.54 16.89
N GLU A 541 -19.94 31.49 15.84
CA GLU A 541 -20.90 32.54 15.49
C GLU A 541 -22.20 31.92 14.96
N GLU A 542 -23.24 32.73 14.80
CA GLU A 542 -24.49 32.28 14.18
C GLU A 542 -24.25 31.88 12.72
N CYS A 543 -24.67 30.66 12.38
CA CYS A 543 -24.48 30.11 11.04
C CYS A 543 -25.80 29.60 10.48
N ASN A 544 -26.06 29.89 9.21
CA ASN A 544 -27.05 29.16 8.42
C ASN A 544 -26.45 27.82 7.99
N VAL A 545 -27.27 26.78 7.95
CA VAL A 545 -26.90 25.46 7.43
C VAL A 545 -27.76 25.11 6.23
N LYS A 546 -27.15 24.60 5.16
CA LYS A 546 -27.86 24.12 3.98
C LYS A 546 -27.41 22.71 3.63
N PHE A 547 -28.36 21.79 3.53
CA PHE A 547 -28.12 20.47 3.00
C PHE A 547 -28.09 20.49 1.48
N SER A 548 -27.13 19.77 0.89
CA SER A 548 -27.01 19.58 -0.55
C SER A 548 -26.54 18.15 -0.84
N LYS A 549 -27.03 17.61 -1.95
CA LYS A 549 -26.70 16.29 -2.44
C LYS A 549 -26.20 16.40 -3.88
N ILE A 550 -24.98 15.95 -4.12
CA ILE A 550 -24.40 15.85 -5.47
C ILE A 550 -24.51 14.40 -5.91
N SER A 551 -25.03 14.14 -7.11
CA SER A 551 -24.99 12.82 -7.75
C SER A 551 -24.04 12.89 -8.94
N LEU A 552 -23.06 11.99 -8.99
CA LEU A 552 -22.09 11.87 -10.07
C LEU A 552 -22.25 10.50 -10.71
N GLU A 553 -22.39 10.48 -12.04
CA GLU A 553 -22.57 9.26 -12.81
C GLU A 553 -21.34 8.94 -13.66
N GLY A 554 -21.22 7.69 -14.08
CA GLY A 554 -20.18 7.27 -15.03
C GLY A 554 -18.79 7.15 -14.43
N LEU A 555 -18.69 6.94 -13.11
CA LEU A 555 -17.41 6.78 -12.41
C LEU A 555 -16.97 5.32 -12.41
N HIS A 556 -15.66 5.07 -12.31
CA HIS A 556 -15.06 3.74 -12.45
C HIS A 556 -14.65 3.19 -11.08
N PHE A 557 -15.46 2.28 -10.56
CA PHE A 557 -15.23 1.58 -9.30
C PHE A 557 -14.56 0.24 -9.52
N LEU A 558 -13.76 -0.24 -8.57
CA LEU A 558 -13.14 -1.55 -8.65
C LEU A 558 -14.18 -2.67 -8.63
N GLY A 559 -15.14 -2.58 -7.69
CA GLY A 559 -16.19 -3.58 -7.46
C GLY A 559 -15.65 -4.97 -7.07
N ASP A 560 -16.54 -5.81 -6.54
CA ASP A 560 -16.18 -7.18 -6.15
C ASP A 560 -15.61 -8.00 -7.32
N ARG A 561 -16.24 -7.90 -8.49
CA ARG A 561 -15.80 -8.61 -9.69
C ARG A 561 -14.38 -8.24 -10.11
N GLY A 562 -13.97 -6.99 -9.89
CA GLY A 562 -12.61 -6.53 -10.17
C GLY A 562 -11.61 -7.19 -9.22
N ILE A 563 -11.92 -7.22 -7.93
CA ILE A 563 -11.12 -7.84 -6.87
C ILE A 563 -10.98 -9.35 -7.13
N GLU A 564 -12.07 -10.07 -7.37
CA GLU A 564 -12.07 -11.51 -7.66
C GLU A 564 -11.19 -11.86 -8.86
N LYS A 565 -11.28 -11.09 -9.95
CA LYS A 565 -10.45 -11.29 -11.14
C LYS A 565 -8.97 -11.07 -10.85
N LEU A 566 -8.63 -10.08 -10.02
CA LEU A 566 -7.24 -9.85 -9.61
C LEU A 566 -6.68 -11.01 -8.78
N TRP A 567 -7.47 -11.54 -7.83
CA TRP A 567 -7.10 -12.72 -7.06
C TRP A 567 -6.91 -13.95 -7.94
N PHE A 568 -7.88 -14.23 -8.82
CA PHE A 568 -7.80 -15.34 -9.77
C PHE A 568 -6.56 -15.23 -10.67
N LEU A 569 -6.24 -14.04 -11.18
CA LEU A 569 -5.03 -13.81 -11.97
C LEU A 569 -3.77 -14.06 -11.14
N ALA A 570 -3.71 -13.53 -9.92
CA ALA A 570 -2.55 -13.69 -9.04
C ALA A 570 -2.25 -15.16 -8.76
N ASP A 571 -3.27 -15.93 -8.38
CA ASP A 571 -3.13 -17.37 -8.09
C ASP A 571 -2.76 -18.18 -9.34
N LYS A 572 -3.43 -17.92 -10.46
CA LYS A 572 -3.11 -18.59 -11.73
C LYS A 572 -1.69 -18.30 -12.18
N SER A 573 -1.23 -17.06 -12.00
CA SER A 573 0.12 -16.61 -12.33
C SER A 573 1.17 -17.24 -11.42
N ILE A 574 0.94 -17.27 -10.10
CA ILE A 574 1.86 -17.89 -9.13
C ILE A 574 1.99 -19.39 -9.39
N ARG A 575 0.88 -20.09 -9.63
CA ARG A 575 0.89 -21.52 -9.94
C ARG A 575 1.70 -21.81 -11.20
N LYS A 576 1.47 -21.04 -12.27
CA LYS A 576 2.19 -21.21 -13.53
C LYS A 576 3.66 -20.80 -13.41
N ALA A 577 3.98 -19.78 -12.62
CA ALA A 577 5.36 -19.38 -12.31
C ALA A 577 6.12 -20.53 -11.62
N LYS A 578 5.56 -21.14 -10.57
CA LYS A 578 6.17 -22.29 -9.90
C LYS A 578 6.41 -23.47 -10.85
N GLN A 579 5.40 -23.84 -11.63
CA GLN A 579 5.53 -24.95 -12.60
C GLN A 579 6.61 -24.69 -13.65
N ARG A 580 6.63 -23.48 -14.24
CA ARG A 580 7.61 -23.11 -15.26
C ARG A 580 9.02 -22.95 -14.70
N ALA A 581 9.16 -22.51 -13.45
CA ALA A 581 10.44 -22.41 -12.75
C ALA A 581 11.05 -23.80 -12.54
N VAL A 582 10.26 -24.79 -12.09
CA VAL A 582 10.74 -26.18 -11.94
C VAL A 582 11.21 -26.75 -13.27
N ILE A 583 10.44 -26.57 -14.34
CA ILE A 583 10.83 -27.02 -15.69
C ILE A 583 12.13 -26.35 -16.13
N LEU A 584 12.25 -25.03 -15.95
CA LEU A 584 13.47 -24.29 -16.32
C LEU A 584 14.68 -24.79 -15.53
N LEU A 585 14.56 -24.97 -14.22
CA LEU A 585 15.64 -25.48 -13.38
C LEU A 585 16.07 -26.89 -13.78
N LEU A 586 15.13 -27.79 -14.08
CA LEU A 586 15.43 -29.14 -14.56
C LEU A 586 16.16 -29.12 -15.90
N VAL A 587 15.71 -28.29 -16.86
CA VAL A 587 16.36 -28.16 -18.17
C VAL A 587 17.76 -27.61 -18.02
N LEU A 588 17.96 -26.55 -17.23
CA LEU A 588 19.29 -25.98 -17.00
C LEU A 588 20.21 -26.95 -16.26
N PHE A 589 19.67 -27.73 -15.32
CA PHE A 589 20.43 -28.78 -14.65
C PHE A 589 20.87 -29.87 -15.62
N ILE A 590 19.98 -30.38 -16.49
CA ILE A 590 20.32 -31.40 -17.49
C ILE A 590 21.38 -30.85 -18.47
N ILE A 591 21.19 -29.64 -18.99
CA ILE A 591 22.17 -29.02 -19.90
C ILE A 591 23.51 -28.81 -19.20
N GLY A 592 23.50 -28.34 -17.95
CA GLY A 592 24.70 -28.16 -17.13
C GLY A 592 25.41 -29.50 -16.85
N ALA A 593 24.67 -30.56 -16.53
CA ALA A 593 25.23 -31.89 -16.32
C ALA A 593 25.86 -32.45 -17.61
N LEU A 594 25.20 -32.29 -18.76
CA LEU A 594 25.78 -32.66 -20.05
C LEU A 594 27.07 -31.86 -20.31
N ALA A 595 27.04 -30.54 -20.12
CA ALA A 595 28.23 -29.70 -20.27
C ALA A 595 29.37 -30.14 -19.34
N TYR A 596 29.06 -30.58 -18.12
CA TYR A 596 30.04 -31.09 -17.16
C TYR A 596 30.72 -32.38 -17.64
N PHE A 597 29.97 -33.33 -18.21
CA PHE A 597 30.52 -34.63 -18.64
C PHE A 597 31.18 -34.61 -20.02
N PHE A 598 30.80 -33.67 -20.90
CA PHE A 598 31.39 -33.53 -22.24
C PHE A 598 32.61 -32.60 -22.29
N THR A 599 33.06 -32.12 -21.13
CA THR A 599 34.27 -31.30 -20.94
C THR A 599 35.13 -31.89 -19.84
#